data_AF-A0A6P8M120-F1
#
_entry.id   AF-A0A6P8M120-F1
#
_cell.length_a   1.000
_cell.length_b   1.000
_cell.length_c   1.000
_cell.angle_alpha   90.00
_cell.angle_beta   90.00
_cell.angle_gamma   90.00
#
_symmetry.space_group_name_H-M   'P 1'
#
loop_
_entity.id
_entity.type
_entity.pdbx_description
1 polymer ?
#
loop_
_entity_poly.entity_id
_entity_poly.type
_entity_poly.pdbx_seq_one_letter_code
_entity_poly.pdbx_strand_id
1 'polypeptide(L)'
;MTPGIREAALYQLGGSRRELDIFNIIFDEIFWENIVTETNRYADQIRANPRRTREIDDTWFLDIVDSNEIKRYFALSIIMAQVKRTKNTNELVEEGYYRNADI
;
A
#
# COMPACT_ATOMS: atom_id res chain seq x y z
N MET A 1 8.75 -29.15 -13.82
CA MET A 1 8.21 -27.84 -14.25
C MET A 1 7.15 -27.42 -13.24
N THR A 2 7.21 -26.19 -12.72
CA THR A 2 6.17 -25.66 -11.81
C THR A 2 5.09 -24.98 -12.67
N PRO A 3 3.85 -25.47 -12.68
CA PRO A 3 2.79 -24.87 -13.50
C PRO A 3 2.51 -23.42 -13.06
N GLY A 4 2.35 -22.50 -14.01
CA GLY A 4 1.91 -21.12 -13.76
C GLY A 4 3.02 -20.06 -13.71
N ILE A 5 4.30 -20.42 -13.74
CA ILE A 5 5.42 -19.45 -13.80
C ILE A 5 6.02 -19.49 -15.20
N ARG A 6 6.09 -18.32 -15.88
CA ARG A 6 6.74 -18.19 -17.20
C ARG A 6 8.20 -18.61 -17.13
N GLU A 7 8.69 -19.30 -18.16
CA GLU A 7 10.05 -19.82 -18.23
C GLU A 7 11.12 -18.73 -18.12
N ALA A 8 10.86 -17.53 -18.67
CA ALA A 8 11.72 -16.36 -18.50
C ALA A 8 11.84 -15.89 -17.05
N ALA A 9 10.77 -15.96 -16.25
CA ALA A 9 10.80 -15.62 -14.83
C ALA A 9 11.59 -16.68 -14.03
N LEU A 10 11.50 -17.95 -14.42
CA LEU A 10 12.32 -19.02 -13.82
C LEU A 10 13.82 -18.83 -14.12
N TYR A 11 14.17 -18.30 -15.29
CA TYR A 11 15.54 -18.00 -15.67
C TYR A 11 16.12 -16.84 -14.84
N GLN A 12 15.31 -15.82 -14.54
CA GLN A 12 15.71 -14.69 -13.71
C GLN A 12 15.85 -15.03 -12.21
N LEU A 13 15.10 -16.02 -11.71
CA LEU A 13 15.15 -16.47 -10.31
C LEU A 13 16.42 -17.25 -9.93
N GLY A 14 17.16 -17.80 -10.92
CA GLY A 14 18.32 -18.63 -10.64
C GLY A 14 18.06 -19.80 -9.68
N GLY A 15 19.03 -20.13 -8.82
CA GLY A 15 18.96 -21.23 -7.85
C GLY A 15 18.36 -20.88 -6.48
N SER A 16 18.20 -19.59 -6.16
CA SER A 16 17.62 -19.09 -4.90
C SER A 16 16.22 -18.57 -5.19
N ARG A 17 15.20 -19.36 -4.85
CA ARG A 17 13.80 -18.99 -5.07
C ARG A 17 13.17 -18.46 -3.78
N ARG A 18 13.62 -17.30 -3.29
CA ARG A 18 12.95 -16.67 -2.14
C ARG A 18 11.67 -16.00 -2.63
N GLU A 19 10.66 -15.97 -1.79
CA GLU A 19 9.35 -15.38 -2.08
C GLU A 19 9.49 -13.90 -2.46
N LEU A 20 10.46 -13.20 -1.87
CA LEU A 20 10.78 -11.81 -2.19
C LEU A 20 11.37 -11.64 -3.60
N ASP A 21 12.13 -12.62 -4.09
CA ASP A 21 12.71 -12.56 -5.44
C ASP A 21 11.60 -12.69 -6.49
N ILE A 22 10.62 -13.57 -6.25
CA ILE A 22 9.42 -13.69 -7.08
C ILE A 22 8.60 -12.40 -7.05
N PHE A 23 8.43 -11.82 -5.85
CA PHE A 23 7.73 -10.56 -5.67
C PHE A 23 8.39 -9.43 -6.48
N ASN A 24 9.72 -9.31 -6.42
CA ASN A 24 10.46 -8.27 -7.14
C ASN A 24 10.45 -8.45 -8.67
N ILE A 25 10.25 -9.68 -9.18
CA ILE A 25 10.06 -9.92 -10.62
C ILE A 25 8.67 -9.49 -11.08
N ILE A 26 7.65 -9.72 -10.24
CA ILE A 26 6.26 -9.36 -10.57
C ILE A 26 6.06 -7.84 -10.47
N PHE A 27 6.61 -7.22 -9.42
CA PHE A 27 6.55 -5.79 -9.16
C PHE A 27 7.92 -5.16 -9.45
N ASP A 28 8.21 -5.01 -10.74
CA ASP A 28 9.47 -4.46 -11.23
C ASP A 28 9.59 -2.94 -11.01
N GLU A 29 10.75 -2.37 -11.34
CA GLU A 29 11.03 -0.95 -11.16
C GLU A 29 10.04 -0.06 -11.95
N ILE A 30 9.71 -0.47 -13.18
CA ILE A 30 8.75 0.23 -14.05
C ILE A 30 7.37 0.29 -13.39
N PHE A 31 6.92 -0.81 -12.79
CA PHE A 31 5.67 -0.83 -12.03
C PHE A 31 5.68 0.23 -10.92
N TRP A 32 6.75 0.28 -10.11
CA TRP A 32 6.83 1.25 -9.02
C TRP A 32 6.90 2.69 -9.51
N GLU A 33 7.64 2.97 -10.57
CA GLU A 33 7.72 4.30 -11.19
C GLU A 33 6.37 4.76 -11.72
N ASN A 34 5.60 3.87 -12.34
CA ASN A 34 4.26 4.18 -12.84
C ASN A 34 3.32 4.56 -11.69
N ILE A 35 3.34 3.82 -10.57
CA ILE A 35 2.52 4.15 -9.41
C ILE A 35 2.93 5.50 -8.82
N VAL A 36 4.23 5.74 -8.62
CA VAL A 36 4.76 7.02 -8.13
C VAL A 36 4.30 8.19 -9.02
N THR A 37 4.46 8.04 -10.33
CA THR A 37 4.08 9.08 -11.30
C THR A 37 2.59 9.39 -11.22
N GLU A 38 1.76 8.35 -11.18
CA GLU A 38 0.30 8.53 -11.16
C GLU A 38 -0.23 9.03 -9.82
N THR A 39 0.35 8.58 -8.71
CA THR A 39 0.02 9.09 -7.38
C THR A 39 0.33 10.58 -7.27
N ASN A 40 1.52 11.00 -7.69
CA ASN A 40 1.90 12.41 -7.67
C ASN A 40 1.04 13.25 -8.63
N ARG A 41 0.76 12.74 -9.83
CA ARG A 41 -0.14 13.43 -10.78
C ARG A 41 -1.53 13.62 -10.21
N TYR A 42 -2.09 12.60 -9.55
CA TYR A 42 -3.41 12.69 -8.93
C TYR A 42 -3.41 13.65 -7.74
N ALA A 43 -2.35 13.64 -6.92
CA ALA A 43 -2.17 14.58 -5.82
C ALA A 43 -2.15 16.03 -6.34
N ASP A 44 -1.42 16.30 -7.43
CA ASP A 44 -1.39 17.61 -8.08
C ASP A 44 -2.78 18.04 -8.59
N GLN A 45 -3.56 17.11 -9.16
CA GLN A 45 -4.93 17.41 -9.62
C GLN A 45 -5.85 17.78 -8.45
N ILE A 46 -5.75 17.07 -7.33
CA ILE A 46 -6.48 17.44 -6.11
C ILE A 46 -6.03 18.80 -5.62
N ARG A 47 -4.72 19.05 -5.59
CA ARG A 47 -4.12 20.32 -5.17
C ARG A 47 -4.43 21.49 -6.11
N ALA A 48 -4.76 21.26 -7.38
CA ALA A 48 -5.11 22.32 -8.30
C ALA A 48 -6.63 22.61 -8.34
N ASN A 49 -7.47 21.69 -7.84
CA ASN A 49 -8.91 21.80 -7.96
C ASN A 49 -9.46 22.97 -7.11
N PRO A 50 -10.10 24.00 -7.67
CA PRO A 50 -10.64 25.12 -6.88
C PRO A 50 -11.97 24.80 -6.18
N ARG A 51 -12.60 23.65 -6.48
CA ARG A 51 -13.90 23.23 -5.94
C ARG A 51 -13.80 22.22 -4.79
N ARG A 52 -12.65 22.13 -4.12
CA ARG A 52 -12.49 21.18 -3.01
C ARG A 52 -13.40 21.61 -1.87
N THR A 53 -14.21 20.67 -1.39
CA THR A 53 -15.12 20.88 -0.26
C THR A 53 -14.44 20.72 1.10
N ARG A 54 -13.22 20.19 1.14
CA ARG A 54 -12.41 20.07 2.35
C ARG A 54 -11.16 20.93 2.22
N GLU A 55 -10.88 21.70 3.27
CA GLU A 55 -9.57 22.28 3.51
C GLU A 55 -8.62 21.09 3.77
N ILE A 56 -7.70 20.87 2.83
CA ILE A 56 -6.64 19.87 2.98
C ILE A 56 -5.42 20.67 3.40
N ASP A 57 -4.81 20.29 4.52
CA ASP A 57 -3.57 20.88 4.97
C ASP A 57 -2.51 20.72 3.87
N ASP A 58 -1.92 21.83 3.43
CA ASP A 58 -0.90 21.85 2.39
C ASP A 58 0.31 20.96 2.75
N THR A 59 0.50 20.63 4.04
CA THR A 59 1.49 19.65 4.50
C THR A 59 1.30 18.25 3.92
N TRP A 60 0.08 17.89 3.51
CA TRP A 60 -0.21 16.62 2.83
C TRP A 60 0.40 16.51 1.43
N PHE A 61 0.81 17.64 0.84
CA PHE A 61 1.40 17.69 -0.51
C PHE A 61 2.85 18.17 -0.50
N LEU A 62 3.48 18.33 0.68
CA LEU A 62 4.83 18.86 0.78
C LEU A 62 5.90 17.90 0.25
N ASP A 63 5.61 16.60 0.25
CA ASP A 63 6.56 15.58 -0.19
C ASP A 63 6.07 14.92 -1.48
N ILE A 64 6.92 14.95 -2.51
CA ILE A 64 6.76 14.12 -3.70
C ILE A 64 6.85 12.68 -3.22
N VAL A 65 5.79 11.90 -3.46
CA VAL A 65 5.76 10.49 -3.07
C VAL A 65 6.86 9.76 -3.84
N ASP A 66 7.76 9.09 -3.13
CA ASP A 66 8.85 8.33 -3.73
C ASP A 66 8.53 6.82 -3.79
N SER A 67 9.35 6.08 -4.54
CA SER A 67 9.18 4.62 -4.68
C SER A 67 9.26 3.90 -3.32
N ASN A 68 10.03 4.41 -2.36
CA ASN A 68 10.18 3.79 -1.04
C ASN A 68 8.93 3.96 -0.19
N GLU A 69 8.29 5.12 -0.25
CA GLU A 69 7.02 5.40 0.41
C GLU A 69 5.92 4.48 -0.11
N ILE A 70 5.79 4.36 -1.44
CA ILE A 70 4.84 3.41 -2.06
C ILE A 70 5.14 1.97 -1.62
N LYS A 71 6.40 1.54 -1.63
CA LYS A 71 6.79 0.18 -1.20
C LYS A 71 6.48 -0.06 0.28
N ARG A 72 6.70 0.92 1.15
CA ARG A 72 6.33 0.85 2.58
C ARG A 72 4.82 0.72 2.76
N TYR A 73 4.04 1.51 2.02
CA TYR A 73 2.58 1.43 2.03
C TYR A 73 2.08 0.05 1.57
N PHE A 74 2.65 -0.52 0.50
CA PHE A 74 2.33 -1.86 0.04
C PHE A 74 2.70 -2.94 1.06
N ALA A 75 3.89 -2.85 1.67
CA ALA A 75 4.32 -3.77 2.72
C ALA A 75 3.35 -3.75 3.91
N LEU A 76 2.95 -2.56 4.38
CA LEU A 76 1.94 -2.39 5.43
C LEU A 76 0.61 -3.01 5.03
N SER A 77 0.16 -2.79 3.80
CA SER A 77 -1.11 -3.35 3.28
C SER A 77 -1.09 -4.88 3.25
N ILE A 78 0.03 -5.48 2.82
CA ILE A 78 0.21 -6.94 2.85
C ILE A 78 0.17 -7.45 4.29
N ILE A 79 0.89 -6.80 5.22
CA ILE A 79 0.88 -7.18 6.64
C ILE A 79 -0.54 -7.09 7.20
N MET A 80 -1.26 -5.98 6.97
CA MET A 80 -2.63 -5.80 7.43
C MET A 80 -3.60 -6.85 6.88
N ALA A 81 -3.40 -7.30 5.63
CA ALA A 81 -4.19 -8.38 5.06
C ALA A 81 -3.93 -9.75 5.71
N GLN A 82 -2.70 -9.97 6.19
CA GLN A 82 -2.32 -11.22 6.88
C GLN A 82 -2.67 -11.21 8.37
N VAL A 83 -2.70 -10.03 9.00
CA VAL A 83 -3.18 -9.88 10.38
C VAL A 83 -4.69 -10.11 10.39
N LYS A 84 -5.11 -11.33 10.75
CA LYS A 84 -6.51 -11.60 11.07
C LYS A 84 -6.94 -10.61 12.15
N ARG A 85 -7.94 -9.77 11.87
CA ARG A 85 -8.64 -9.02 12.92
C ARG A 85 -9.19 -10.06 13.89
N THR A 86 -8.59 -10.17 15.07
CA THR A 86 -9.14 -10.97 16.16
C THR A 86 -10.53 -10.38 16.45
N LYS A 87 -11.59 -11.19 16.36
CA LYS A 87 -12.98 -10.71 16.61
C LYS A 87 -13.12 -9.93 17.93
N ASN A 88 -12.28 -10.24 18.91
CA ASN A 88 -12.28 -9.64 20.23
C ASN A 88 -11.92 -8.14 20.28
N THR A 89 -11.22 -7.58 19.29
CA THR A 89 -10.94 -6.12 19.31
C THR A 89 -12.16 -5.29 18.91
N ASN A 90 -13.11 -5.83 18.15
CA ASN A 90 -14.34 -5.10 17.83
C ASN A 90 -15.29 -5.06 19.04
N GLU A 91 -15.37 -6.14 19.82
CA GLU A 91 -16.16 -6.18 21.07
C GLU A 91 -15.60 -5.22 22.13
N LEU A 92 -14.26 -5.14 22.28
CA LEU A 92 -13.63 -4.22 23.23
C LEU A 92 -13.73 -2.74 22.81
N VAL A 93 -13.75 -2.45 21.51
CA VAL A 93 -13.95 -1.08 21.00
C VAL A 93 -15.42 -0.67 21.12
N GLU A 94 -16.38 -1.56 20.85
CA GLU A 94 -17.80 -1.29 21.10
C GLU A 94 -18.09 -1.12 22.60
N GLU A 95 -17.60 -2.00 23.47
CA GLU A 95 -17.76 -1.86 24.93
C GLU A 95 -17.13 -0.57 25.48
N GLY A 96 -15.97 -0.14 24.95
CA GLY A 96 -15.35 1.13 25.32
C GLY A 96 -16.13 2.35 24.82
N TYR A 97 -16.84 2.24 23.70
CA TYR A 97 -17.66 3.32 23.15
C TYR A 97 -18.97 3.49 23.93
N TYR A 98 -19.62 2.38 24.32
CA TYR A 98 -20.85 2.43 25.12
C TYR A 98 -20.59 2.82 26.59
N ARG A 99 -19.45 2.41 27.18
CA ARG A 99 -19.12 2.77 28.57
C ARG A 99 -18.80 4.27 28.78
N ASN A 100 -18.41 4.98 27.71
CA ASN A 100 -18.13 6.42 27.74
C ASN A 100 -19.31 7.29 27.27
N ALA A 101 -20.41 6.68 26.81
CA ALA A 101 -21.63 7.39 26.40
C ALA A 101 -22.65 7.53 27.55
N ASP A 102 -22.45 6.82 28.66
CA ASP A 102 -23.33 6.78 29.85
C ASP A 102 -22.76 7.56 31.07
N ILE A 103 -21.86 8.53 30.85
CA ILE A 103 -21.37 9.47 31.89
C ILE A 103 -21.64 10.91 31.46
#